data_AF-A0A7C0WP39-F1
#
_entry.id   AF-A0A7C0WP39-F1
#
_cell.length_a   1.000
_cell.length_b   1.000
_cell.length_c   1.000
_cell.angle_alpha   90.00
_cell.angle_beta   90.00
_cell.angle_gamma   90.00
#
_symmetry.space_group_name_H-M   'P 1'
#
loop_
_entity.id
_entity.type
_entity.pdbx_description
1 polymer ?
#
loop_
_entity_poly.entity_id
_entity_poly.type
_entity_poly.pdbx_seq_one_letter_code
_entity_poly.pdbx_strand_id
1 'polypeptide(L)'
;MSSMVKLMGMLQRAKDGPPMTDREWETRVIPETVRDILKKHDLAGTFNKDQPVNQDLELADRFYEAGLEMAVEVGIFCPDTDSIIKCSREEILQATEEGPSELTLGEGTDRITIKARRPEDHYPP
;
A
#
# COMPACT_ATOMS: atom_id res chain seq x y z
N MET A 1 -16.31 -10.38 -9.47
CA MET A 1 -17.44 -9.54 -9.00
C MET A 1 -17.43 -8.22 -9.77
N SER A 2 -18.59 -7.68 -10.15
CA SER A 2 -18.67 -6.42 -10.94
C SER A 2 -17.96 -5.26 -10.21
N SER A 3 -17.13 -4.52 -10.94
CA SER A 3 -16.38 -3.34 -10.46
C SER A 3 -17.25 -2.36 -9.66
N MET A 4 -18.51 -2.17 -10.08
CA MET A 4 -19.45 -1.25 -9.42
C MET A 4 -19.83 -1.68 -8.00
N VAL A 5 -19.91 -2.99 -7.73
CA VAL A 5 -20.23 -3.51 -6.38
C VAL A 5 -19.08 -3.22 -5.42
N LYS A 6 -17.82 -3.40 -5.87
CA LYS A 6 -16.63 -3.07 -5.07
C LYS A 6 -16.58 -1.58 -4.75
N LEU A 7 -16.80 -0.72 -5.75
CA LEU A 7 -16.83 0.75 -5.56
C LEU A 7 -17.90 1.17 -4.55
N MET A 8 -19.14 0.72 -4.72
CA MET A 8 -20.22 1.05 -3.79
C MET A 8 -19.95 0.54 -2.37
N GLY A 9 -19.33 -0.64 -2.24
CA GLY A 9 -18.92 -1.18 -0.95
C GLY A 9 -17.89 -0.28 -0.25
N MET A 10 -16.88 0.22 -0.97
CA MET A 10 -15.89 1.15 -0.41
C MET A 10 -16.51 2.49 -0.02
N LEU A 11 -17.41 3.04 -0.84
CA LEU A 11 -18.15 4.27 -0.50
C LEU A 11 -19.01 4.10 0.76
N GLN A 12 -19.64 2.95 0.93
CA GLN A 12 -20.40 2.65 2.16
C GLN A 12 -19.47 2.56 3.38
N ARG A 13 -18.30 1.91 3.26
CA ARG A 13 -17.31 1.85 4.34
C ARG A 13 -16.72 3.22 4.69
N ALA A 14 -16.54 4.09 3.70
CA ALA A 14 -16.14 5.49 3.96
C ALA A 14 -17.24 6.23 4.73
N LYS A 15 -18.50 6.06 4.35
CA LYS A 15 -19.61 6.71 5.04
C LYS A 15 -19.83 6.21 6.48
N ASP A 16 -19.74 4.90 6.71
CA ASP A 16 -20.10 4.26 7.99
C ASP A 16 -18.88 3.86 8.84
N GLY A 17 -17.67 4.18 8.38
CA GLY A 17 -16.42 3.81 9.04
C GLY A 17 -16.26 4.45 10.42
N PRO A 18 -15.37 3.90 11.28
CA PRO A 18 -15.07 4.52 12.57
C PRO A 18 -14.62 5.98 12.40
N PRO A 19 -15.15 6.92 13.18
CA PRO A 19 -14.79 8.33 13.06
C PRO A 19 -13.32 8.55 13.43
N MET A 20 -12.65 9.43 12.69
CA MET A 20 -11.25 9.76 12.84
C MET A 20 -11.03 11.20 12.33
N THR A 21 -10.21 11.98 13.03
CA THR A 21 -9.85 13.33 12.55
C THR A 21 -8.48 13.28 11.88
N ASP A 22 -8.25 14.16 10.89
CA ASP A 22 -6.95 14.36 10.24
C ASP A 22 -5.82 14.46 11.28
N ARG A 23 -6.01 15.32 12.29
CA ARG A 23 -5.01 15.58 13.32
C ARG A 23 -4.68 14.32 14.11
N GLU A 24 -5.69 13.57 14.55
CA GLU A 24 -5.46 12.33 15.31
C GLU A 24 -4.77 11.28 14.44
N TRP A 25 -5.18 11.15 13.19
CA TRP A 25 -4.59 10.23 12.23
C TRP A 25 -3.09 10.51 12.02
N GLU A 26 -2.74 11.76 11.71
CA GLU A 26 -1.38 12.18 11.38
C GLU A 26 -0.46 12.22 12.60
N THR A 27 -0.95 12.68 13.75
CA THR A 27 -0.10 12.91 14.91
C THR A 27 -0.01 11.71 15.86
N ARG A 28 -0.98 10.80 15.81
CA ARG A 28 -1.06 9.65 16.71
C ARG A 28 -1.06 8.32 15.96
N VAL A 29 -2.09 8.06 15.15
CA VAL A 29 -2.32 6.73 14.56
C VAL A 29 -1.13 6.31 13.71
N ILE A 30 -0.76 7.11 12.71
CA ILE A 30 0.34 6.76 11.80
C ILE A 30 1.68 6.64 12.56
N PRO A 31 2.13 7.62 13.35
CA PRO A 31 3.44 7.53 14.01
C PRO A 31 3.55 6.39 15.02
N GLU A 32 2.49 6.10 15.77
CA GLU A 32 2.47 5.01 16.76
C GLU A 32 2.48 3.65 16.06
N THR A 33 1.59 3.42 15.09
CA THR A 33 1.57 2.14 14.37
C THR A 33 2.87 1.88 13.61
N VAL A 34 3.45 2.89 12.95
CA VAL A 34 4.76 2.74 12.29
C VAL A 34 5.83 2.30 13.29
N ARG A 35 5.90 2.96 14.45
CA ARG A 35 6.88 2.62 15.49
C ARG A 35 6.72 1.19 15.98
N ASP A 36 5.48 0.75 16.19
CA ASP A 36 5.19 -0.56 16.74
C ASP A 36 5.44 -1.67 15.70
N ILE A 37 5.06 -1.46 14.44
CA ILE A 37 5.35 -2.37 13.33
C ILE A 37 6.85 -2.50 13.10
N LEU A 38 7.60 -1.39 13.08
CA LEU A 38 9.05 -1.42 12.90
C LEU A 38 9.76 -2.18 14.03
N LYS A 39 9.27 -2.06 15.27
CA LYS A 39 9.80 -2.83 16.41
C LYS A 39 9.43 -4.31 16.30
N LYS A 40 8.17 -4.61 15.96
CA LYS A 40 7.65 -5.99 15.88
C LYS A 40 8.40 -6.83 14.85
N HIS A 41 8.81 -6.21 13.74
CA HIS A 41 9.48 -6.89 12.62
C HIS A 41 11.01 -6.69 12.60
N ASP A 42 11.59 -6.14 13.68
CA ASP A 42 13.03 -5.84 13.79
C ASP A 42 13.58 -4.97 12.62
N LEU A 43 12.77 -4.02 12.15
CA LEU A 43 13.08 -3.14 11.02
C LEU A 43 13.66 -1.78 11.44
N ALA A 44 13.53 -1.42 12.72
CA ALA A 44 14.02 -0.13 13.23
C ALA A 44 15.55 0.00 13.05
N GLY A 45 15.98 1.03 12.32
CA GLY A 45 17.40 1.31 12.09
C GLY A 45 18.09 0.46 11.02
N THR A 46 17.33 -0.33 10.24
CA THR A 46 17.86 -1.14 9.13
C THR A 46 18.25 -0.32 7.89
N PHE A 47 17.89 0.97 7.86
CA PHE A 47 18.25 1.87 6.75
C PHE A 47 19.75 2.14 6.69
N ASN A 48 20.35 1.86 5.53
CA ASN A 48 21.74 2.16 5.22
C ASN A 48 21.83 3.28 4.17
N LYS A 49 22.29 4.47 4.58
CA LYS A 49 22.46 5.61 3.67
C LYS A 49 23.52 5.39 2.59
N ASP A 50 24.54 4.58 2.87
CA ASP A 50 25.66 4.33 1.96
C ASP A 50 25.29 3.26 0.93
N GLN A 51 24.24 2.48 1.22
CA GLN A 51 23.63 1.50 0.33
C GLN A 51 22.10 1.67 0.30
N PRO A 52 21.59 2.71 -0.39
CA PRO A 52 20.17 3.07 -0.34
C PRO A 52 19.27 2.04 -1.02
N VAL A 53 19.81 1.26 -1.96
CA VAL A 53 19.11 0.13 -2.58
C VAL A 53 19.42 -1.12 -1.76
N ASN A 54 18.42 -1.63 -1.06
CA ASN A 54 18.52 -2.87 -0.32
C ASN A 54 18.90 -4.04 -1.25
N GLN A 55 19.89 -4.85 -0.85
CA GLN A 55 20.29 -6.08 -1.54
C GLN A 55 20.00 -7.34 -0.71
N ASP A 56 19.50 -7.18 0.52
CA ASP A 56 19.09 -8.28 1.38
C ASP A 56 17.64 -8.66 1.09
N LEU A 57 17.44 -9.83 0.47
CA LEU A 57 16.12 -10.34 0.10
C LEU A 57 15.25 -10.65 1.33
N GLU A 58 15.84 -11.17 2.41
CA GLU A 58 15.09 -11.46 3.64
C GLU A 58 14.62 -10.17 4.31
N LEU A 59 15.45 -9.13 4.28
CA LEU A 59 15.05 -7.80 4.75
C LEU A 59 13.90 -7.24 3.89
N ALA A 60 13.93 -7.45 2.57
CA ALA A 60 12.85 -7.02 1.68
C ALA A 60 11.52 -7.73 2.00
N ASP A 61 11.56 -9.05 2.22
CA ASP A 61 10.38 -9.84 2.58
C ASP A 61 9.82 -9.42 3.95
N ARG A 62 10.68 -9.13 4.94
CA ARG A 62 10.23 -8.57 6.23
C ARG A 62 9.54 -7.21 6.07
N PHE A 63 10.08 -6.32 5.23
CA PHE A 63 9.42 -5.04 4.95
C PHE A 63 8.06 -5.22 4.27
N TYR A 64 7.95 -6.19 3.36
CA TYR A 64 6.67 -6.49 2.71
C TYR A 64 5.62 -6.97 3.71
N GLU A 65 5.95 -7.95 4.57
CA GLU A 65 5.01 -8.44 5.58
C GLU A 65 4.67 -7.38 6.63
N ALA A 66 5.64 -6.57 7.05
CA ALA A 66 5.40 -5.45 7.96
C ALA A 66 4.47 -4.40 7.35
N GLY A 67 4.66 -4.06 6.06
CA GLY A 67 3.80 -3.13 5.33
C GLY A 67 2.38 -3.66 5.15
N LEU A 68 2.24 -4.96 4.84
CA LEU A 68 0.94 -5.61 4.73
C LEU A 68 0.20 -5.62 6.08
N GLU A 69 0.90 -5.95 7.16
CA GLU A 69 0.34 -5.92 8.52
C GLU A 69 -0.10 -4.50 8.89
N MET A 70 0.74 -3.48 8.63
CA MET A 70 0.40 -2.09 8.87
C MET A 70 -0.83 -1.65 8.07
N ALA A 71 -0.93 -2.04 6.80
CA ALA A 71 -2.07 -1.69 5.95
C ALA A 71 -3.40 -2.26 6.50
N VAL A 72 -3.37 -3.49 7.03
CA VAL A 72 -4.54 -4.12 7.68
C VAL A 72 -4.89 -3.39 8.99
N GLU A 73 -3.88 -3.11 9.82
CA GLU A 73 -4.07 -2.47 11.12
C GLU A 73 -4.64 -1.06 10.98
N VAL A 74 -4.02 -0.24 10.14
CA VAL A 74 -4.33 1.17 9.97
C VAL A 74 -5.62 1.34 9.15
N GLY A 75 -5.71 0.69 7.98
CA GLY A 75 -6.74 0.95 6.99
C GLY A 75 -6.47 2.22 6.19
N ILE A 76 -7.52 2.82 5.62
CA ILE A 76 -7.44 4.02 4.79
C ILE A 76 -8.30 5.11 5.43
N PHE A 77 -7.69 6.24 5.72
CA PHE A 77 -8.43 7.39 6.21
C PHE A 77 -9.09 8.17 5.05
N CYS A 78 -10.37 8.51 5.21
CA CYS A 78 -11.15 9.31 4.27
C CYS A 78 -11.44 10.68 4.89
N PRO A 79 -10.77 11.76 4.42
CA PRO A 79 -10.91 13.09 5.00
C PRO A 79 -12.28 13.72 4.71
N ASP A 80 -12.94 13.35 3.62
CA ASP A 80 -14.26 13.88 3.28
C ASP A 80 -15.36 13.44 4.27
N THR A 81 -15.17 12.29 4.93
CA THR A 81 -16.13 11.71 5.87
C THR A 81 -15.59 11.60 7.29
N ASP A 82 -14.37 12.09 7.54
CA ASP A 82 -13.66 11.94 8.83
C ASP A 82 -13.74 10.51 9.37
N SER A 83 -13.40 9.52 8.54
CA SER A 83 -13.62 8.11 8.88
C SER A 83 -12.51 7.18 8.39
N ILE A 84 -12.45 5.97 8.96
CA ILE A 84 -11.50 4.93 8.56
C ILE A 84 -12.21 3.84 7.75
N ILE A 85 -11.68 3.55 6.57
CA ILE A 85 -12.03 2.40 5.76
C ILE A 85 -11.12 1.24 6.15
N LYS A 86 -11.69 0.17 6.72
CA LYS A 86 -10.95 -1.06 7.04
C LYS A 86 -10.96 -2.03 5.86
N CYS A 87 -9.81 -2.66 5.63
CA CYS A 87 -9.58 -3.68 4.62
C CYS A 87 -8.98 -4.91 5.28
N SER A 88 -9.44 -6.10 4.93
CA SER A 88 -8.82 -7.34 5.43
C SER A 88 -7.52 -7.67 4.68
N ARG A 89 -6.70 -8.55 5.25
CA ARG A 89 -5.47 -9.04 4.60
C ARG A 89 -5.79 -9.69 3.26
N GLU A 90 -6.86 -10.48 3.22
CA GLU A 90 -7.32 -11.21 2.03
C GLU A 90 -7.77 -10.23 0.94
N GLU A 91 -8.50 -9.16 1.30
CA GLU A 91 -8.92 -8.13 0.35
C GLU A 91 -7.71 -7.43 -0.30
N ILE A 92 -6.69 -7.11 0.49
CA ILE A 92 -5.47 -6.45 0.00
C ILE A 92 -4.69 -7.39 -0.92
N LEU A 93 -4.49 -8.66 -0.52
CA LEU A 93 -3.77 -9.63 -1.34
C LEU A 93 -4.50 -9.95 -2.63
N GLN A 94 -5.83 -10.16 -2.56
CA GLN A 94 -6.65 -10.37 -3.74
C GLN A 94 -6.58 -9.18 -4.69
N ALA A 95 -6.68 -7.94 -4.18
CA ALA A 95 -6.58 -6.75 -5.02
C ALA A 95 -5.19 -6.62 -5.68
N THR A 96 -4.14 -7.01 -4.97
CA THR A 96 -2.76 -7.00 -5.50
C THR A 96 -2.59 -8.02 -6.63
N GLU A 97 -3.18 -9.22 -6.48
CA GLU A 97 -3.12 -10.28 -7.49
C GLU A 97 -4.02 -10.02 -8.70
N GLU A 98 -5.15 -9.35 -8.51
CA GLU A 98 -6.06 -8.93 -9.59
C GLU A 98 -5.52 -7.74 -10.42
N GLY A 99 -4.43 -7.10 -9.98
CA GLY A 99 -3.81 -5.96 -10.66
C GLY A 99 -3.30 -6.32 -12.07
N PRO A 100 -3.41 -5.42 -13.06
CA PRO A 100 -2.89 -5.67 -14.40
C PRO A 100 -1.36 -5.79 -14.38
N SER A 101 -0.81 -6.76 -15.11
CA SER A 101 0.65 -6.96 -15.24
C SER A 101 1.33 -5.92 -16.14
N GLU A 102 0.56 -5.33 -17.05
CA GLU A 102 0.99 -4.27 -17.95
C GLU A 102 -0.18 -3.33 -18.29
N LEU A 103 0.16 -2.09 -18.66
CA LEU A 103 -0.77 -1.05 -19.06
C LEU A 103 -0.28 -0.43 -20.36
N THR A 104 -1.11 -0.47 -21.40
CA THR A 104 -0.83 0.24 -22.65
C THR A 104 -1.44 1.63 -22.60
N LEU A 105 -0.62 2.65 -22.83
CA LEU A 105 -1.02 4.05 -22.88
C LEU A 105 -0.76 4.64 -24.27
N GLY A 106 -1.57 5.60 -24.68
CA GLY A 106 -1.46 6.26 -25.97
C GLY A 106 -1.97 5.40 -27.14
N GLU A 107 -1.87 5.95 -28.34
CA GLU A 107 -2.41 5.36 -29.57
C GLU A 107 -1.42 5.52 -30.72
N GLY A 108 -1.59 4.71 -31.78
CA GLY A 108 -0.75 4.82 -32.99
C GLY A 108 0.74 4.67 -32.71
N THR A 109 1.53 5.64 -33.19
CA THR A 109 2.99 5.70 -33.03
C THR A 109 3.42 6.13 -31.62
N ASP A 110 2.53 6.74 -30.85
CA ASP A 110 2.81 7.26 -29.50
C ASP A 110 2.44 6.24 -28.41
N ARG A 111 2.01 5.04 -28.82
CA ARG A 111 1.64 3.96 -27.91
C ARG A 111 2.87 3.42 -27.18
N ILE A 112 2.78 3.40 -25.85
CA ILE A 112 3.78 2.80 -24.96
C ILE A 112 3.15 1.72 -24.08
N THR A 113 3.95 0.75 -23.66
CA THR A 113 3.53 -0.31 -22.73
C THR A 113 4.32 -0.18 -21.45
N ILE A 114 3.62 0.15 -20.37
CA ILE A 114 4.15 0.16 -19.01
C ILE A 114 4.02 -1.26 -18.45
N LYS A 115 5.11 -1.80 -17.92
CA LYS A 115 5.14 -3.12 -17.29
C LYS A 115 6.05 -3.10 -16.07
N ALA A 116 5.84 -4.04 -15.15
CA ALA A 116 6.69 -4.18 -13.98
C ALA A 116 8.14 -4.47 -14.38
N ARG A 117 9.08 -3.79 -13.72
CA ARG A 117 10.52 -4.01 -13.82
C ARG A 117 11.02 -4.65 -12.54
N ARG A 118 12.09 -5.45 -12.65
CA ARG A 118 12.81 -5.99 -11.49
C ARG A 118 14.07 -5.17 -11.20
N PRO A 119 14.69 -5.30 -10.01
CA PRO A 119 16.05 -4.80 -9.81
C PRO A 119 16.96 -5.26 -10.95
N GLU A 120 17.76 -4.34 -11.49
CA GLU A 120 18.69 -4.57 -12.61
C GLU A 120 18.06 -4.89 -13.97
N ASP A 121 16.73 -4.72 -14.13
CA ASP A 121 16.06 -4.92 -15.41
C ASP A 121 16.59 -3.95 -16.49
N HIS A 122 17.02 -4.51 -17.62
CA HIS A 122 17.57 -3.78 -18.77
C HIS A 122 16.54 -2.92 -19.49
N TYR A 123 15.24 -3.17 -19.30
CA TYR A 123 14.20 -2.32 -19.84
C TYR A 123 14.33 -0.91 -19.24
N PRO A 124 14.45 0.17 -20.03
CA PRO A 124 14.54 1.52 -19.48
C PRO A 124 13.22 1.95 -18.83
N PRO A 125 13.25 2.85 -17.83
CA PRO A 125 12.05 3.41 -17.22
C PRO A 125 11.23 4.27 -18.20
#